data_AF-A0A7F5QVU0-F1
#
_entry.id   AF-A0A7F5QVU0-F1
#
_cell.length_a   1.000
_cell.length_b   1.000
_cell.length_c   1.000
_cell.angle_alpha   90.00
_cell.angle_beta   90.00
_cell.angle_gamma   90.00
#
_symmetry.space_group_name_H-M   'P 1'
#
loop_
_entity.id
_entity.type
_entity.pdbx_description
1 polymer ?
#
loop_
_entity_poly.entity_id
_entity_poly.type
_entity_poly.pdbx_seq_one_letter_code
_entity_poly.pdbx_strand_id
1 'polypeptide(L)'
;MWVFFGSLFLLTTGTFSVEGEISFMRHGIPPARETDETRASSPEWGTISQRVDHFNPADNRMWDMRYIQNNEFYEEGGPMFVFIGGEWVISKGWATSGFFLDIARSHKDAFFYTEHRFYGDSYPIYTCEPLKGPVEPDRSYFLTSLSSPFADVVQTADPGDLVAECERLENNTGSDLEKLAKYIKPLQYCIWTYDLFKEYYSETHAIGVRMRSK
;
A
#
# COMPACT_ATOMS: atom_id res chain seq x y z
N MET A 1 -18.15 35.71 -27.70
CA MET A 1 -17.30 34.57 -28.14
C MET A 1 -16.26 34.14 -27.10
N TRP A 2 -15.70 35.05 -26.28
CA TRP A 2 -14.72 34.71 -25.22
C TRP A 2 -15.29 34.00 -23.98
N VAL A 3 -16.59 34.17 -23.68
CA VAL A 3 -17.23 33.58 -22.49
C VAL A 3 -17.43 32.07 -22.60
N PHE A 4 -17.60 31.55 -23.83
CA PHE A 4 -17.79 30.12 -24.08
C PHE A 4 -16.48 29.32 -23.96
N PHE A 5 -15.34 29.89 -24.34
CA PHE A 5 -14.04 29.22 -24.19
C PHE A 5 -13.58 29.13 -22.73
N GLY A 6 -13.91 30.12 -21.89
CA GLY A 6 -13.58 30.09 -20.45
C GLY A 6 -14.34 29.02 -19.66
N SER A 7 -15.62 28.78 -19.99
CA SER A 7 -16.42 27.73 -19.31
C SER A 7 -16.02 26.31 -19.73
N LEU A 8 -15.61 26.12 -21.00
CA LEU A 8 -15.15 24.81 -21.46
C LEU A 8 -13.81 24.42 -20.81
N PHE A 9 -12.89 25.38 -20.61
CA PHE A 9 -11.61 25.14 -19.94
C PHE A 9 -11.78 24.75 -18.46
N LEU A 10 -12.69 25.41 -17.74
CA LEU A 10 -13.03 25.09 -16.34
C LEU A 10 -13.67 23.70 -16.19
N LEU A 11 -14.50 23.29 -17.14
CA LEU A 11 -15.10 21.95 -17.13
C LEU A 11 -14.04 20.87 -17.37
N THR A 12 -13.13 21.08 -18.30
CA THR A 12 -12.07 20.10 -18.58
C THR A 12 -11.05 20.00 -17.44
N THR A 13 -10.61 21.11 -16.84
CA THR A 13 -9.68 21.04 -15.71
C THR A 13 -10.34 20.46 -14.46
N GLY A 14 -11.64 20.74 -14.25
CA GLY A 14 -12.43 20.13 -13.18
C GLY A 14 -12.54 18.61 -13.32
N THR A 15 -12.80 18.07 -14.52
CA THR A 15 -12.87 16.62 -14.72
C THR A 15 -11.52 15.95 -14.53
N PHE A 16 -10.41 16.52 -15.02
CA PHE A 16 -9.08 15.94 -14.81
C PHE A 16 -8.63 15.96 -13.34
N SER A 17 -8.95 17.02 -12.58
CA SER A 17 -8.66 17.05 -11.14
C SER A 17 -9.49 16.03 -10.36
N VAL A 18 -10.77 15.88 -10.70
CA VAL A 18 -11.67 14.92 -10.04
C VAL A 18 -11.29 13.48 -10.39
N GLU A 19 -10.96 13.18 -11.64
CA GLU A 19 -10.46 11.85 -12.05
C GLU A 19 -9.13 11.50 -11.37
N GLY A 20 -8.24 12.48 -11.21
CA GLY A 20 -6.98 12.31 -10.46
C GLY A 20 -7.20 11.97 -8.99
N GLU A 21 -8.12 12.66 -8.30
CA GLU A 21 -8.43 12.36 -6.89
C GLU A 21 -9.22 11.05 -6.72
N ILE A 22 -10.10 10.71 -7.66
CA ILE A 22 -10.82 9.43 -7.65
C ILE A 22 -9.86 8.27 -7.90
N SER A 23 -8.90 8.42 -8.83
CA SER A 23 -7.84 7.42 -9.06
C SER A 23 -6.95 7.23 -7.83
N PHE A 24 -6.69 8.30 -7.07
CA PHE A 24 -5.96 8.23 -5.81
C PHE A 24 -6.74 7.50 -4.71
N MET A 25 -8.08 7.61 -4.67
CA MET A 25 -8.91 6.83 -3.75
C MET A 25 -9.03 5.34 -4.11
N ARG A 26 -8.69 4.94 -5.35
CA ARG A 26 -8.67 3.52 -5.75
C ARG A 26 -7.54 2.72 -5.08
N HIS A 27 -6.43 3.37 -4.75
CA HIS A 27 -5.29 2.75 -4.05
C HIS A 27 -5.50 2.65 -2.52
N GLY A 28 -6.74 2.83 -2.06
CA GLY A 28 -7.07 2.97 -0.64
C GLY A 28 -6.97 4.41 -0.17
N ILE A 29 -7.49 4.67 1.03
CA ILE A 29 -7.50 6.02 1.58
C ILE A 29 -6.06 6.38 2.01
N PRO A 30 -5.39 7.34 1.35
CA PRO A 30 -4.02 7.77 1.67
C PRO A 30 -3.93 8.28 3.12
N PRO A 31 -2.73 8.44 3.70
CA PRO A 31 -2.61 8.99 5.04
C PRO A 31 -3.22 10.40 5.06
N ALA A 32 -4.13 10.66 6.01
CA ALA A 32 -4.73 11.98 6.15
C ALA A 32 -3.63 13.02 6.35
N ARG A 33 -3.73 14.11 5.59
CA ARG A 33 -2.87 15.28 5.82
C ARG A 33 -3.06 15.74 7.26
N GLU A 34 -1.94 16.04 7.91
CA GLU A 34 -1.98 16.71 9.21
C GLU A 34 -2.48 18.15 8.93
N THR A 35 -3.73 18.41 9.30
CA THR A 35 -4.34 19.74 9.21
C THR A 35 -4.06 20.51 10.49
N ASP A 36 -3.99 21.85 10.41
CA ASP A 36 -3.86 22.71 11.59
C ASP A 36 -5.03 22.55 12.58
N GLU A 37 -6.18 22.05 12.11
CA GLU A 37 -7.35 21.75 12.93
C GLU A 37 -7.30 20.31 13.49
N THR A 38 -6.58 20.12 14.59
CA THR A 38 -6.62 18.87 15.36
C THR A 38 -7.89 18.84 16.24
N ARG A 39 -8.73 17.81 16.08
CA ARG A 39 -10.01 17.65 16.81
C ARG A 39 -9.92 16.72 18.02
N ALA A 40 -8.72 16.21 18.27
CA ALA A 40 -8.36 15.37 19.39
C ALA A 40 -6.93 15.69 19.83
N SER A 41 -6.66 15.41 21.09
CA SER A 41 -5.34 15.43 21.72
C SER A 41 -4.33 14.60 20.93
N SER A 42 -3.06 15.01 21.02
CA SER A 42 -1.97 14.45 20.23
C SER A 42 -1.90 12.92 20.38
N PRO A 43 -2.14 12.14 19.32
CA PRO A 43 -2.14 10.69 19.39
C PRO A 43 -0.73 10.19 19.62
N GLU A 44 -0.64 9.00 20.21
CA GLU A 44 0.60 8.43 20.69
C GLU A 44 1.15 7.41 19.70
N TRP A 45 2.46 7.44 19.50
CA TRP A 45 3.15 6.41 18.73
C TRP A 45 3.46 5.21 19.63
N GLY A 46 3.16 4.01 19.14
CA GLY A 46 3.51 2.76 19.80
C GLY A 46 4.17 1.78 18.85
N THR A 47 4.70 0.69 19.42
CA THR A 47 5.24 -0.43 18.67
C THR A 47 4.65 -1.75 19.17
N ILE A 48 4.42 -2.68 18.25
CA ILE A 48 3.99 -4.05 18.56
C ILE A 48 4.99 -5.04 17.98
N SER A 49 5.46 -5.98 18.81
CA SER A 49 6.40 -7.00 18.38
C SER A 49 5.67 -8.09 17.56
N GLN A 50 6.19 -8.40 16.38
CA GLN A 50 5.61 -9.34 15.41
C GLN A 50 6.68 -10.30 14.89
N ARG A 51 6.27 -11.47 14.37
CA ARG A 51 7.21 -12.39 13.70
C ARG A 51 7.65 -11.81 12.37
N VAL A 52 8.91 -12.04 12.01
CA VAL A 52 9.42 -11.70 10.68
C VAL A 52 8.74 -12.58 9.62
N ASP A 53 8.61 -13.87 9.89
CA ASP A 53 7.95 -14.84 9.01
C ASP A 53 6.86 -15.59 9.79
N HIS A 54 5.61 -15.44 9.35
CA HIS A 54 4.44 -16.11 9.93
C HIS A 54 4.17 -17.48 9.28
N PHE A 55 4.80 -17.77 8.14
CA PHE A 55 4.60 -19.00 7.37
C PHE A 55 5.67 -20.06 7.66
N ASN A 56 6.82 -19.64 8.21
CA ASN A 56 7.87 -20.53 8.68
C ASN A 56 7.88 -20.61 10.23
N PRO A 57 7.27 -21.65 10.84
CA PRO A 57 7.23 -21.77 12.31
C PRO A 57 8.60 -22.02 12.94
N ALA A 58 9.62 -22.42 12.17
CA ALA A 58 10.99 -22.56 12.64
C ALA A 58 11.71 -21.21 12.77
N ASP A 59 11.20 -20.17 12.11
CA ASP A 59 11.72 -18.82 12.23
C ASP A 59 11.16 -18.15 13.50
N ASN A 60 12.08 -17.81 14.41
CA ASN A 60 11.78 -17.15 15.67
C ASN A 60 12.21 -15.68 15.69
N ARG A 61 12.60 -15.11 14.55
CA ARG A 61 12.96 -13.70 14.45
C ARG A 61 11.73 -12.83 14.67
N MET A 62 11.90 -11.78 15.46
CA MET A 62 10.87 -10.79 15.79
C MET A 62 11.30 -9.41 15.32
N TRP A 63 10.33 -8.54 15.06
CA TRP A 63 10.52 -7.15 14.69
C TRP A 63 9.40 -6.29 15.26
N ASP A 64 9.64 -4.98 15.37
CA ASP A 64 8.67 -4.04 15.94
C ASP A 64 7.95 -3.28 14.83
N MET A 65 6.63 -3.48 14.74
CA MET A 65 5.75 -2.77 13.82
C MET A 65 5.20 -1.52 14.50
N ARG A 66 5.23 -0.37 13.82
CA ARG A 66 4.74 0.89 14.34
C ARG A 66 3.22 0.98 14.23
N TYR A 67 2.60 1.63 15.20
CA TYR A 67 1.21 2.03 15.14
C TYR A 67 1.01 3.39 15.82
N ILE A 68 -0.14 4.00 15.57
CA ILE A 68 -0.63 5.18 16.29
C ILE A 68 -1.86 4.77 17.08
N GLN A 69 -1.97 5.18 18.33
CA GLN A 69 -3.18 5.03 19.13
C GLN A 69 -3.79 6.39 19.50
N ASN A 70 -5.11 6.44 19.56
CA ASN A 70 -5.85 7.51 20.20
C ASN A 70 -6.98 6.92 21.05
N ASN A 71 -6.83 7.05 22.38
CA ASN A 71 -7.81 6.54 23.35
C ASN A 71 -8.57 7.67 24.05
N GLU A 72 -8.58 8.89 23.51
CA GLU A 72 -9.23 10.05 24.13
C GLU A 72 -10.72 9.82 24.45
N PHE A 73 -11.42 9.09 23.58
CA PHE A 73 -12.85 8.84 23.72
C PHE A 73 -13.18 7.46 24.30
N TYR A 74 -12.16 6.64 24.60
CA TYR A 74 -12.36 5.28 25.08
C TYR A 74 -12.99 5.28 26.48
N GLU A 75 -14.04 4.47 26.64
CA GLU A 75 -14.65 4.16 27.93
C GLU A 75 -14.53 2.65 28.20
N GLU A 76 -14.42 2.26 29.48
CA GLU A 76 -14.26 0.85 29.84
C GLU A 76 -15.42 -0.01 29.29
N GLY A 77 -15.07 -1.06 28.54
CA GLY A 77 -16.03 -1.92 27.84
C GLY A 77 -16.39 -1.46 26.42
N GLY A 78 -15.84 -0.33 25.96
CA GLY A 78 -15.95 0.14 24.58
C GLY A 78 -15.20 -0.76 23.57
N PRO A 79 -15.52 -0.67 22.28
CA PRO A 79 -14.87 -1.46 21.25
C PRO A 79 -13.43 -0.99 20.98
N MET A 80 -12.71 -1.78 20.18
CA MET A 80 -11.42 -1.38 19.61
C MET A 80 -11.60 -1.25 18.10
N PHE A 81 -11.27 -0.09 17.55
CA PHE A 81 -11.24 0.12 16.11
C PHE A 81 -9.80 0.09 15.61
N VAL A 82 -9.52 -0.82 14.68
CA VAL A 82 -8.20 -0.96 14.08
C VAL A 82 -8.27 -0.59 12.60
N PHE A 83 -7.65 0.52 12.25
CA PHE A 83 -7.43 0.91 10.87
C PHE A 83 -6.10 0.33 10.37
N ILE A 84 -6.16 -0.40 9.25
CA ILE A 84 -5.00 -1.03 8.63
C ILE A 84 -4.45 -0.08 7.57
N GLY A 85 -3.22 0.41 7.76
CA GLY A 85 -2.52 1.20 6.74
C GLY A 85 -2.24 0.41 5.48
N GLY A 86 -2.20 1.12 4.35
CA GLY A 86 -1.84 0.57 3.05
C GLY A 86 -0.36 0.80 2.73
N GLU A 87 -0.09 1.08 1.47
CA GLU A 87 1.24 1.20 0.89
C GLU A 87 1.91 2.57 1.12
N TRP A 88 1.91 3.04 2.36
CA TRP A 88 2.42 4.36 2.73
C TRP A 88 2.88 4.46 4.18
N VAL A 89 3.63 5.53 4.46
CA VAL A 89 3.97 5.97 5.82
C VAL A 89 2.70 6.45 6.52
N ILE A 90 2.42 5.98 7.72
CA ILE A 90 1.26 6.47 8.49
C ILE A 90 1.55 7.85 9.12
N SER A 91 0.50 8.65 9.27
CA SER A 91 0.56 9.97 9.91
C SER A 91 -0.51 10.07 11.01
N LYS A 92 -0.40 11.09 11.86
CA LYS A 92 -1.37 11.32 12.94
C LYS A 92 -2.73 11.80 12.46
N GLY A 93 -2.86 12.22 11.19
CA GLY A 93 -4.08 12.84 10.66
C GLY A 93 -5.35 12.02 10.90
N TRP A 94 -5.32 10.71 10.60
CA TRP A 94 -6.49 9.84 10.79
C TRP A 94 -6.82 9.59 12.26
N ALA A 95 -5.85 9.76 13.14
CA ALA A 95 -6.01 9.63 14.58
C ALA A 95 -6.43 10.95 15.25
N THR A 96 -6.37 12.10 14.56
CA THR A 96 -6.71 13.43 15.12
C THR A 96 -7.89 14.12 14.45
N SER A 97 -8.33 13.63 13.29
CA SER A 97 -9.43 14.25 12.54
C SER A 97 -10.08 13.26 11.56
N GLY A 98 -11.08 13.73 10.81
CA GLY A 98 -11.79 12.91 9.83
C GLY A 98 -12.70 11.83 10.41
N PHE A 99 -13.16 10.94 9.52
CA PHE A 99 -14.21 9.96 9.78
C PHE A 99 -13.89 8.98 10.91
N PHE A 100 -12.64 8.51 10.99
CA PHE A 100 -12.24 7.55 12.03
C PHE A 100 -12.32 8.12 13.44
N LEU A 101 -12.02 9.41 13.61
CA LEU A 101 -12.20 10.08 14.90
C LEU A 101 -13.68 10.22 15.28
N ASP A 102 -14.55 10.43 14.30
CA ASP A 102 -15.99 10.54 14.56
C ASP A 102 -16.59 9.20 15.00
N ILE A 103 -16.09 8.08 14.45
CA ILE A 103 -16.37 6.73 14.94
C ILE A 103 -15.86 6.60 16.39
N ALA A 104 -14.58 6.93 16.62
CA ALA A 104 -13.95 6.91 17.95
C ALA A 104 -14.83 7.55 19.03
N ARG A 105 -15.33 8.74 18.71
CA ARG A 105 -16.16 9.53 19.61
C ARG A 105 -17.56 8.96 19.81
N SER A 106 -18.20 8.45 18.76
CA SER A 106 -19.59 7.98 18.82
C SER A 106 -19.71 6.61 19.49
N HIS A 107 -18.71 5.75 19.35
CA HIS A 107 -18.72 4.38 19.87
C HIS A 107 -17.92 4.21 21.16
N LYS A 108 -17.25 5.26 21.64
CA LYS A 108 -16.39 5.21 22.84
C LYS A 108 -15.27 4.19 22.70
N ASP A 109 -14.71 4.07 21.49
CA ASP A 109 -13.68 3.09 21.19
C ASP A 109 -12.26 3.58 21.46
N ALA A 110 -11.39 2.60 21.62
CA ALA A 110 -9.95 2.75 21.51
C ALA A 110 -9.56 2.65 20.02
N PHE A 111 -9.00 3.72 19.47
CA PHE A 111 -8.63 3.79 18.06
C PHE A 111 -7.15 3.45 17.86
N PHE A 112 -6.86 2.58 16.90
CA PHE A 112 -5.51 2.21 16.48
C PHE A 112 -5.36 2.32 14.96
N TYR A 113 -4.23 2.86 14.51
CA TYR A 113 -3.85 2.92 13.11
C TYR A 113 -2.49 2.24 12.92
N THR A 114 -2.47 1.07 12.28
CA THR A 114 -1.25 0.25 12.14
C THR A 114 -0.50 0.57 10.85
N GLU A 115 0.82 0.70 10.93
CA GLU A 115 1.66 0.87 9.74
C GLU A 115 1.93 -0.47 9.06
N HIS A 116 1.72 -0.53 7.75
CA HIS A 116 1.95 -1.74 6.99
C HIS A 116 3.44 -2.09 6.98
N ARG A 117 3.77 -3.38 7.09
CA ARG A 117 5.14 -3.86 6.99
C ARG A 117 5.79 -3.42 5.67
N PHE A 118 7.06 -3.03 5.73
CA PHE A 118 7.88 -2.47 4.64
C PHE A 118 7.55 -1.03 4.24
N TYR A 119 6.72 -0.32 5.00
CA TYR A 119 6.44 1.10 4.78
C TYR A 119 6.79 1.93 6.01
N GLY A 120 7.04 3.21 5.81
CA GLY A 120 7.32 4.16 6.88
C GLY A 120 8.55 3.79 7.69
N ASP A 121 8.38 3.56 8.99
CA ASP A 121 9.47 3.10 9.87
C ASP A 121 9.32 1.60 10.24
N SER A 122 8.35 0.91 9.66
CA SER A 122 7.97 -0.47 9.99
C SER A 122 8.65 -1.50 9.08
N TYR A 123 9.96 -1.71 9.27
CA TYR A 123 10.74 -2.69 8.50
C TYR A 123 11.10 -3.92 9.33
N PRO A 124 10.68 -5.13 8.91
CA PRO A 124 11.03 -6.36 9.61
C PRO A 124 12.53 -6.72 9.59
N ILE A 125 13.26 -6.20 8.61
CA ILE A 125 14.67 -6.52 8.40
C ILE A 125 15.38 -5.20 8.05
N TYR A 126 16.32 -4.80 8.90
CA TYR A 126 17.23 -3.70 8.62
C TYR A 126 18.57 -4.30 8.17
N THR A 127 18.78 -4.42 6.87
CA THR A 127 20.05 -4.90 6.32
C THR A 127 20.64 -3.87 5.36
N CYS A 128 21.79 -3.33 5.75
CA CYS A 128 22.68 -2.64 4.84
C CYS A 128 23.58 -3.62 4.08
N GLU A 129 23.52 -4.92 4.39
CA GLU A 129 24.15 -5.94 3.56
C GLU A 129 23.19 -6.33 2.43
N PRO A 130 23.70 -6.57 1.21
CA PRO A 130 22.93 -7.25 0.17
C PRO A 130 22.27 -8.50 0.74
N LEU A 131 21.07 -8.85 0.27
CA LEU A 131 20.37 -10.06 0.71
C LEU A 131 21.25 -11.30 0.44
N LYS A 132 21.95 -11.80 1.48
CA LYS A 132 22.80 -12.98 1.39
C LYS A 132 21.97 -14.21 1.75
N GLY A 133 21.61 -14.96 0.72
CA GLY A 133 20.96 -16.26 0.78
C GLY A 133 20.89 -16.84 -0.63
N PRO A 134 20.35 -18.06 -0.84
CA PRO A 134 19.84 -18.44 -2.14
C PRO A 134 18.60 -17.59 -2.42
N VAL A 135 18.80 -16.29 -2.63
CA VAL A 135 17.83 -15.49 -3.37
C VAL A 135 17.84 -16.15 -4.72
N GLU A 136 16.82 -16.97 -5.00
CA GLU A 136 16.59 -17.49 -6.33
C GLU A 136 16.07 -16.29 -7.12
N PRO A 137 16.92 -15.51 -7.80
CA PRO A 137 16.48 -14.27 -8.42
C PRO A 137 15.46 -14.61 -9.51
N ASP A 138 15.58 -15.80 -10.07
CA ASP A 138 14.61 -16.43 -10.97
C ASP A 138 13.22 -16.55 -10.34
N ARG A 139 13.10 -16.99 -9.08
CA ARG A 139 11.80 -17.11 -8.39
C ARG A 139 11.22 -15.75 -8.05
N SER A 140 12.03 -14.83 -7.52
CA SER A 140 11.54 -13.48 -7.22
C SER A 140 11.13 -12.76 -8.48
N TYR A 141 11.93 -12.87 -9.54
CA TYR A 141 11.61 -12.33 -10.86
C TYR A 141 10.32 -12.95 -11.42
N PHE A 142 10.20 -14.27 -11.35
CA PHE A 142 9.01 -14.99 -11.82
C PHE A 142 7.76 -14.56 -11.04
N LEU A 143 7.81 -14.55 -9.71
CA LEU A 143 6.66 -14.15 -8.88
C LEU A 143 6.26 -12.70 -9.12
N THR A 144 7.22 -11.76 -9.20
CA THR A 144 6.94 -10.37 -9.54
C THR A 144 6.34 -10.22 -10.94
N SER A 145 6.87 -10.99 -11.91
CA SER A 145 6.39 -11.00 -13.29
C SER A 145 4.97 -11.54 -13.41
N LEU A 146 4.64 -12.54 -12.59
CA LEU A 146 3.29 -13.09 -12.51
C LEU A 146 2.34 -12.14 -11.76
N SER A 147 2.76 -11.60 -10.62
CA SER A 147 1.87 -10.88 -9.72
C SER A 147 1.51 -9.49 -10.22
N SER A 148 2.43 -8.79 -10.88
CA SER A 148 2.21 -7.39 -11.31
C SER A 148 0.99 -7.22 -12.23
N PRO A 149 0.82 -8.02 -13.31
CA PRO A 149 -0.37 -7.91 -14.17
C PRO A 149 -1.70 -8.14 -13.45
N PHE A 150 -1.71 -8.96 -12.39
CA PHE A 150 -2.93 -9.21 -11.61
C PHE A 150 -3.12 -8.18 -10.50
N ALA A 151 -2.03 -7.64 -9.94
CA ALA A 151 -2.06 -6.64 -8.88
C ALA A 151 -2.79 -5.39 -9.37
N ASP A 152 -2.42 -4.85 -10.53
CA ASP A 152 -3.05 -3.65 -11.09
C ASP A 152 -4.55 -3.84 -11.31
N VAL A 153 -4.92 -5.00 -11.89
CA VAL A 153 -6.31 -5.36 -12.16
C VAL A 153 -7.11 -5.45 -10.86
N VAL A 154 -6.57 -6.09 -9.82
CA VAL A 154 -7.31 -6.22 -8.54
C VAL A 154 -7.35 -4.90 -7.77
N GLN A 155 -6.27 -4.11 -7.81
CA GLN A 155 -6.16 -2.88 -7.04
C GLN A 155 -6.99 -1.73 -7.64
N THR A 156 -7.18 -1.72 -8.96
CA THR A 156 -7.80 -0.56 -9.65
C THR A 156 -9.07 -0.89 -10.44
N ALA A 157 -9.53 -2.15 -10.41
CA ALA A 157 -10.69 -2.61 -11.17
C ALA A 157 -11.97 -1.81 -10.89
N ASP A 158 -12.59 -1.38 -11.97
CA ASP A 158 -14.00 -1.01 -12.04
C ASP A 158 -14.89 -2.23 -12.32
N PRO A 159 -16.21 -2.12 -12.05
CA PRO A 159 -17.17 -3.12 -12.50
C PRO A 159 -17.06 -3.35 -14.02
N GLY A 160 -16.63 -4.55 -14.40
CA GLY A 160 -16.41 -4.96 -15.79
C GLY A 160 -14.94 -5.25 -16.12
N ASP A 161 -13.99 -4.66 -15.41
CA ASP A 161 -12.56 -4.82 -15.69
C ASP A 161 -12.11 -6.27 -15.49
N LEU A 162 -12.53 -6.91 -14.41
CA LEU A 162 -12.24 -8.32 -14.17
C LEU A 162 -12.80 -9.23 -15.27
N VAL A 163 -13.96 -8.90 -15.82
CA VAL A 163 -14.58 -9.68 -16.91
C VAL A 163 -13.79 -9.50 -18.20
N ALA A 164 -13.46 -8.26 -18.55
CA ALA A 164 -12.63 -7.94 -19.71
C ALA A 164 -11.25 -8.59 -19.62
N GLU A 165 -10.67 -8.66 -18.42
CA GLU A 165 -9.38 -9.30 -18.19
C GLU A 165 -9.44 -10.82 -18.28
N CYS A 166 -10.49 -11.44 -17.73
CA CYS A 166 -10.74 -12.85 -17.93
C CYS A 166 -10.91 -13.18 -19.43
N GLU A 167 -11.67 -12.38 -20.17
CA GLU A 167 -11.83 -12.57 -21.63
C GLU A 167 -10.49 -12.45 -22.36
N ARG A 168 -9.64 -11.50 -21.97
CA ARG A 168 -8.31 -11.31 -22.57
C ARG A 168 -7.38 -12.49 -22.30
N LEU A 169 -7.42 -13.06 -21.08
CA LEU A 169 -6.70 -14.28 -20.74
C LEU A 169 -7.19 -15.47 -21.57
N GLU A 170 -8.51 -15.67 -21.62
CA GLU A 170 -9.17 -16.80 -22.29
C GLU A 170 -9.12 -16.75 -23.82
N ASN A 171 -8.96 -15.56 -24.40
CA ASN A 171 -8.79 -15.40 -25.85
C ASN A 171 -7.44 -15.95 -26.36
N ASN A 172 -6.51 -16.27 -25.46
CA ASN A 172 -5.29 -16.97 -25.84
C ASN A 172 -5.57 -18.44 -26.16
N THR A 173 -4.81 -18.99 -27.10
CA THR A 173 -4.93 -20.41 -27.52
C THR A 173 -3.90 -21.29 -26.82
N GLY A 174 -4.22 -22.58 -26.66
CA GLY A 174 -3.33 -23.58 -26.04
C GLY A 174 -3.87 -24.10 -24.71
N SER A 175 -3.01 -24.83 -23.99
CA SER A 175 -3.25 -25.22 -22.59
C SER A 175 -3.35 -24.00 -21.67
N ASP A 176 -3.93 -24.17 -20.49
CA ASP A 176 -4.12 -23.07 -19.53
C ASP A 176 -2.80 -22.36 -19.19
N LEU A 177 -1.69 -23.12 -19.11
CA LEU A 177 -0.36 -22.56 -18.89
C LEU A 177 0.13 -21.73 -20.09
N GLU A 178 -0.14 -22.18 -21.32
CA GLU A 178 0.19 -21.43 -22.54
C GLU A 178 -0.65 -20.17 -22.67
N LYS A 179 -1.93 -20.22 -22.27
CA LYS A 179 -2.81 -19.04 -22.21
C LYS A 179 -2.26 -18.00 -21.24
N LEU A 180 -1.92 -18.42 -20.02
CA LEU A 180 -1.32 -17.55 -19.00
C LEU A 180 0.01 -16.95 -19.46
N ALA A 181 0.90 -17.77 -20.04
CA ALA A 181 2.18 -17.29 -20.54
C ALA A 181 2.02 -16.24 -21.66
N LYS A 182 1.03 -16.44 -22.55
CA LYS A 182 0.70 -15.48 -23.61
C LYS A 182 0.01 -14.22 -23.10
N TYR A 183 -0.68 -14.28 -21.96
CA TYR A 183 -1.31 -13.12 -21.31
C TYR A 183 -0.30 -12.23 -20.60
N ILE A 184 0.72 -12.82 -19.95
CA ILE A 184 1.72 -12.07 -19.18
C ILE A 184 2.76 -11.39 -20.07
N LYS A 185 3.13 -12.04 -21.18
CA LYS A 185 4.16 -11.56 -22.11
C LYS A 185 3.92 -10.19 -22.79
N PRO A 186 2.69 -9.80 -23.21
CA PRO A 186 2.42 -8.57 -23.96
C PRO A 186 1.91 -7.42 -23.09
N LEU A 187 1.71 -7.65 -21.79
CA LEU A 187 1.18 -6.64 -20.87
C LEU A 187 2.26 -5.62 -20.48
N GLN A 188 2.17 -4.48 -21.16
CA GLN A 188 2.78 -3.16 -20.94
C GLN A 188 4.10 -3.03 -20.15
N TYR A 189 5.08 -2.42 -20.83
CA TYR A 189 6.44 -2.10 -20.37
C TYR A 189 7.14 -3.34 -19.86
N CYS A 190 7.92 -4.00 -20.73
CA CYS A 190 8.75 -5.15 -20.38
C CYS A 190 9.11 -5.11 -18.90
N ILE A 191 8.50 -5.99 -18.10
CA ILE A 191 8.93 -6.27 -16.73
C ILE A 191 10.44 -6.30 -16.83
N TRP A 192 11.12 -5.51 -16.00
CA TRP A 192 12.56 -5.23 -16.11
C TRP A 192 13.29 -6.46 -16.62
N THR A 193 14.17 -6.35 -17.61
CA THR A 193 14.88 -7.53 -18.10
C THR A 193 15.47 -8.29 -16.91
N TYR A 194 15.54 -9.61 -16.97
CA TYR A 194 16.05 -10.39 -15.85
C TYR A 194 17.42 -9.85 -15.34
N ASP A 195 18.25 -9.34 -16.26
CA ASP A 195 19.50 -8.67 -15.92
C ASP A 195 19.30 -7.32 -15.19
N LEU A 196 18.37 -6.46 -15.64
CA LEU A 196 18.00 -5.23 -14.93
C LEU A 196 17.37 -5.51 -13.56
N PHE A 197 16.55 -6.55 -13.44
CA PHE A 197 15.98 -7.00 -12.17
C PHE A 197 17.10 -7.42 -11.21
N LYS A 198 18.02 -8.27 -11.68
CA LYS A 198 19.19 -8.66 -10.88
C LYS A 198 20.01 -7.45 -10.49
N GLU A 199 20.35 -6.56 -11.42
CA GLU A 199 21.14 -5.35 -11.17
C GLU A 199 20.49 -4.50 -10.07
N TYR A 200 19.23 -4.10 -10.27
CA TYR A 200 18.48 -3.30 -9.31
C TYR A 200 18.42 -3.96 -7.93
N TYR A 201 18.00 -5.22 -7.83
CA TYR A 201 17.83 -5.89 -6.54
C TYR A 201 19.14 -6.39 -5.92
N SER A 202 20.21 -6.55 -6.70
CA SER A 202 21.56 -6.86 -6.19
C SER A 202 22.22 -5.63 -5.56
N GLU A 203 21.90 -4.44 -6.06
CA GLU A 203 22.35 -3.16 -5.53
C GLU A 203 21.37 -2.55 -4.52
N THR A 204 20.13 -3.04 -4.48
CA THR A 204 19.13 -2.61 -3.49
C THR A 204 19.56 -3.08 -2.12
N HIS A 205 20.19 -2.16 -1.39
CA HIS A 205 20.24 -2.19 0.05
C HIS A 205 18.80 -1.97 0.52
N ALA A 206 18.29 -2.75 1.48
CA ALA A 206 17.04 -2.39 2.13
C ALA A 206 17.31 -1.15 2.98
N ILE A 207 17.26 0.04 2.37
CA ILE A 207 17.62 1.31 3.02
C ILE A 207 16.49 1.68 3.98
N GLY A 208 16.67 1.38 5.26
CA GLY A 208 15.97 2.06 6.34
C GLY A 208 16.64 3.41 6.61
N VAL A 209 16.18 4.50 5.97
CA VAL A 209 16.68 5.84 6.30
C VAL A 209 16.09 6.29 7.64
N ARG A 210 16.88 6.16 8.71
CA ARG A 210 17.43 7.29 9.50
C ARG A 210 18.30 6.70 10.61
N MET A 211 19.64 6.73 10.44
CA MET A 211 20.53 6.69 11.60
C MET A 211 20.14 7.89 12.48
N ARG A 212 19.44 7.64 13.60
CA ARG A 212 19.38 8.63 14.68
C ARG A 212 20.81 8.79 15.17
N SER A 213 21.49 9.87 14.76
CA SER A 213 22.65 10.35 15.51
C SER A 213 22.16 10.65 16.91
N LYS A 214 22.80 10.03 17.91
CA LYS A 214 22.70 10.46 19.30
C LYS A 214 23.12 11.91 19.45
#